data_AF-A0A484D767-F1
#
_entry.id   AF-A0A484D767-F1
#
_cell.length_a   1.000
_cell.length_b   1.000
_cell.length_c   1.000
_cell.angle_alpha   90.00
_cell.angle_beta   90.00
_cell.angle_gamma   90.00
#
_symmetry.space_group_name_H-M   'P 1'
#
loop_
_entity.id
_entity.type
_entity.pdbx_description
1 polymer ?
#
loop_
_entity_poly.entity_id
_entity_poly.type
_entity_poly.pdbx_seq_one_letter_code
_entity_poly.pdbx_strand_id
1 'polypeptide(L)'
;MEVMNNLTNMADLDNMFYSNNSYRAWIGLNADSWTWSLSNTSFYKPGETEFRLWGDGEPNIGYNDKACTGMYPNGLWYDYDCYSKTYPVCADVKGSDVTFVIVPTRMTWPEAQGYCRDHRTDLASVRNMTENQKVQEAARGNYVWIGLSRDSWKWSDGSNSSFSFWKKGQPDNNNGNKTCVAADFSQSGAWEDWPCDMERAFICYGPVVSKKVMMKVKFENKKNLDLNDPAVMEAMLKQLKQKLRAQGLDDNIKLSWRKQADGKVFHKEDKKTNKRRRKREEL
;
A
#
# COMPACT_ATOMS: atom_id res chain seq x y z
N MET A 1 -4.90 15.21 4.43
CA MET A 1 -4.96 14.66 5.80
C MET A 1 -4.73 13.17 5.64
N GLU A 2 -3.47 12.76 5.74
CA GLU A 2 -3.09 11.35 5.58
C GLU A 2 -3.76 10.55 6.70
N VAL A 3 -4.57 9.56 6.32
CA VAL A 3 -5.09 8.58 7.27
C VAL A 3 -3.95 7.60 7.55
N MET A 4 -2.96 8.08 8.30
CA MET A 4 -2.11 7.19 9.07
C MET A 4 -3.02 6.55 10.09
N ASN A 5 -3.45 5.32 9.81
CA ASN A 5 -3.82 4.44 10.90
C ASN A 5 -2.52 4.21 11.68
N ASN A 6 -2.26 5.10 12.65
CA ASN A 6 -1.40 4.78 13.77
C ASN A 6 -1.74 3.34 14.15
N LEU A 7 -0.73 2.48 14.31
CA LEU A 7 -0.90 1.19 14.97
C LEU A 7 -1.60 1.49 16.31
N THR A 8 -2.92 1.36 16.35
CA THR A 8 -3.73 1.79 17.50
C THR A 8 -3.45 0.91 18.72
N ASN A 9 -2.79 -0.22 18.49
CA ASN A 9 -2.18 -1.06 19.51
C ASN A 9 -0.68 -1.18 19.20
N MET A 10 0.16 -1.04 20.23
CA MET A 10 1.58 -1.40 20.13
C MET A 10 1.70 -2.85 19.66
N ALA A 11 2.66 -3.13 18.78
CA ALA A 11 2.97 -4.51 18.40
C ALA A 11 3.29 -5.30 19.68
N ASP A 12 2.62 -6.44 19.86
CA ASP A 12 2.88 -7.31 21.00
C ASP A 12 4.25 -7.98 20.79
N LEU A 13 5.26 -7.45 21.48
CA LEU A 13 6.65 -7.87 21.33
C LEU A 13 6.86 -9.31 21.78
N ASP A 14 6.02 -9.81 22.69
CA ASP A 14 6.08 -11.20 23.16
C ASP A 14 5.70 -12.20 22.05
N ASN A 15 5.01 -11.73 21.00
CA ASN A 15 4.63 -12.54 19.84
C ASN A 15 5.64 -12.48 18.66
N MET A 16 6.78 -11.80 18.82
CA MET A 16 7.83 -11.74 17.78
C MET A 16 8.77 -12.96 17.89
N PHE A 17 8.25 -14.14 17.59
CA PHE A 17 8.85 -15.45 17.94
C PHE A 17 10.06 -15.95 17.12
N TYR A 18 10.47 -15.25 16.06
CA TYR A 18 11.34 -15.88 15.04
C TYR A 18 12.84 -15.86 15.36
N SER A 19 13.31 -15.02 16.28
CA SER A 19 14.67 -15.13 16.82
C SER A 19 14.74 -14.48 18.20
N ASN A 20 15.27 -15.19 19.21
CA ASN A 20 15.47 -14.67 20.57
C ASN A 20 16.00 -13.22 20.52
N ASN A 21 15.16 -12.26 20.92
CA ASN A 21 15.43 -10.81 21.01
C ASN A 21 15.44 -9.98 19.71
N SER A 22 14.82 -10.43 18.61
CA SER A 22 14.57 -9.52 17.48
C SER A 22 13.30 -8.70 17.69
N TYR A 23 13.46 -7.46 18.17
CA TYR A 23 12.39 -6.44 18.21
C TYR A 23 12.07 -5.85 16.82
N ARG A 24 12.34 -6.60 15.73
CA ARG A 24 12.16 -6.16 14.35
C ARG A 24 11.07 -6.95 13.68
N ALA A 25 10.19 -6.24 12.98
CA ALA A 25 9.19 -6.87 12.13
C ALA A 25 9.21 -6.26 10.73
N TRP A 26 9.03 -7.10 9.71
CA TRP A 26 8.83 -6.68 8.34
C TRP A 26 7.60 -5.80 8.21
N ILE A 27 7.75 -4.69 7.50
CA ILE A 27 6.63 -3.86 7.04
C ILE A 27 6.47 -4.04 5.53
N GLY A 28 5.35 -3.59 4.96
CA GLY A 28 5.05 -3.76 3.54
C GLY A 28 5.92 -2.95 2.58
N LEU A 29 6.93 -2.22 3.06
CA LEU A 29 7.82 -1.41 2.23
C LEU A 29 9.00 -2.27 1.75
N ASN A 30 9.28 -2.23 0.44
CA ASN A 30 10.44 -2.88 -0.17
C ASN A 30 11.07 -1.96 -1.21
N ALA A 31 12.36 -2.17 -1.48
CA ALA A 31 13.06 -1.52 -2.57
C ALA A 31 12.54 -2.13 -3.88
N ASP A 32 12.16 -1.27 -4.80
CA ASP A 32 11.49 -1.65 -6.03
C ASP A 32 12.41 -2.51 -6.91
N SER A 33 11.82 -3.53 -7.54
CA SER A 33 12.43 -4.18 -8.69
C SER A 33 12.20 -3.32 -9.93
N TRP A 34 13.16 -3.34 -10.85
CA TRP A 34 13.05 -2.63 -12.13
C TRP A 34 11.70 -2.90 -12.80
N THR A 35 10.90 -1.85 -12.98
CA THR A 35 9.53 -1.90 -13.48
C THR A 35 9.43 -1.21 -14.83
N TRP A 36 8.71 -1.83 -15.77
CA TRP A 36 8.37 -1.20 -17.05
C TRP A 36 7.26 -0.16 -16.90
N SER A 37 7.37 0.95 -17.61
CA SER A 37 6.40 2.05 -17.59
C SER A 37 5.01 1.60 -18.06
N LEU A 38 4.95 0.72 -19.06
CA LEU A 38 3.71 0.12 -19.52
C LEU A 38 3.22 -0.93 -18.53
N SER A 39 2.19 -0.59 -17.75
CA SER A 39 1.65 -1.41 -16.66
C SER A 39 0.66 -2.51 -17.11
N ASN A 40 0.29 -2.55 -18.39
CA ASN A 40 -0.66 -3.54 -18.90
C ASN A 40 -0.04 -4.94 -18.92
N THR A 41 -0.35 -5.76 -17.92
CA THR A 41 0.23 -7.11 -17.77
C THR A 41 -0.16 -8.06 -18.91
N SER A 42 -1.29 -7.86 -19.57
CA SER A 42 -1.70 -8.69 -20.72
C SER A 42 -0.83 -8.51 -21.97
N PHE A 43 -0.02 -7.45 -22.01
CA PHE A 43 0.95 -7.22 -23.08
C PHE A 43 2.19 -8.14 -22.98
N TYR A 44 2.53 -8.60 -21.77
CA TYR A 44 3.73 -9.38 -21.51
C TYR A 44 3.41 -10.88 -21.44
N LYS A 45 4.20 -11.69 -22.11
CA LYS A 45 4.25 -13.14 -21.91
C LYS A 45 5.07 -13.47 -20.66
N PRO A 46 4.90 -14.67 -20.08
CA PRO A 46 5.71 -15.11 -18.94
C PRO A 46 7.21 -14.92 -19.20
N GLY A 47 7.89 -14.20 -18.30
CA GLY A 47 9.33 -13.92 -18.37
C GLY A 47 9.73 -12.68 -19.17
N GLU A 48 8.84 -12.10 -19.99
CA GLU A 48 9.19 -10.91 -20.80
C GLU A 48 9.43 -9.65 -19.95
N THR A 49 8.85 -9.58 -18.75
CA THR A 49 9.11 -8.49 -17.80
C THR A 49 10.50 -8.55 -17.18
N GLU A 50 11.18 -9.69 -17.26
CA GLU A 50 12.49 -9.95 -16.62
C GLU A 50 13.66 -9.79 -17.59
N PHE A 51 13.41 -9.59 -18.88
CA PHE A 51 14.49 -9.39 -19.85
C PHE A 51 15.31 -8.14 -19.50
N ARG A 52 16.62 -8.31 -19.33
CA ARG A 52 17.57 -7.23 -19.04
C ARG A 52 18.80 -7.38 -19.94
N LEU A 53 19.29 -6.26 -20.45
CA LEU A 53 20.53 -6.22 -21.24
C LEU A 53 21.46 -5.11 -20.71
N TRP A 54 21.75 -5.18 -19.40
CA TRP A 54 22.64 -4.25 -18.71
C TRP A 54 24.06 -4.28 -19.28
N GLY A 55 24.72 -3.13 -19.28
CA GLY A 55 26.15 -3.02 -19.55
C GLY A 55 27.01 -3.59 -18.42
N ASP A 56 28.30 -3.75 -18.70
CA ASP A 56 29.26 -4.22 -17.71
C ASP A 56 29.30 -3.28 -16.49
N GLY A 57 29.03 -3.81 -15.31
CA GLY A 57 28.99 -3.05 -14.06
C GLY A 57 27.65 -2.35 -13.75
N GLU A 58 26.63 -2.54 -14.59
CA GLU A 58 25.29 -1.97 -14.41
C GLU A 58 24.29 -2.98 -13.84
N PRO A 59 23.20 -2.54 -13.17
CA PRO A 59 22.93 -1.15 -12.75
C PRO A 59 23.82 -0.72 -11.57
N ASN A 60 24.26 0.55 -11.56
CA ASN A 60 25.20 1.06 -10.56
C ASN A 60 24.66 2.18 -9.64
N ILE A 61 23.47 2.73 -9.93
CA ILE A 61 22.78 3.65 -9.02
C ILE A 61 22.23 2.85 -7.84
N GLY A 62 22.44 3.35 -6.62
CA GLY A 62 21.97 2.69 -5.39
C GLY A 62 20.45 2.56 -5.33
N TYR A 63 19.93 1.49 -4.71
CA TYR A 63 18.48 1.24 -4.56
C TYR A 63 17.71 2.34 -3.83
N ASN A 64 18.42 3.21 -3.09
CA ASN A 64 17.82 4.35 -2.40
C ASN A 64 17.45 5.50 -3.34
N ASP A 65 18.02 5.51 -4.54
CA ASP A 65 17.83 6.56 -5.52
C ASP A 65 16.93 6.07 -6.66
N LYS A 66 16.03 6.96 -7.06
CA LYS A 66 15.22 6.74 -8.26
C LYS A 66 16.14 6.69 -9.47
N ALA A 67 16.03 5.63 -10.25
CA ALA A 67 16.87 5.40 -11.41
C ALA A 67 16.01 5.12 -12.65
N CYS A 68 16.44 5.61 -13.79
CA CYS A 68 15.76 5.44 -15.06
C CYS A 68 16.72 4.84 -16.09
N THR A 69 16.21 4.02 -17.00
CA THR A 69 17.07 3.26 -17.90
C THR A 69 17.19 3.91 -19.25
N GLY A 70 18.44 4.15 -19.68
CA GLY A 70 18.74 4.51 -21.05
C GLY A 70 19.52 3.42 -21.78
N MET A 71 19.29 3.32 -23.08
CA MET A 71 20.01 2.44 -23.99
C MET A 71 21.10 3.24 -24.72
N TYR A 72 22.32 2.71 -24.69
CA TYR A 72 23.46 3.26 -25.43
C TYR A 72 23.46 2.80 -26.90
N PRO A 73 24.25 3.44 -27.78
CA PRO A 73 24.35 3.07 -29.19
C PRO A 73 24.76 1.62 -29.46
N ASN A 74 25.44 0.97 -28.51
CA ASN A 74 25.81 -0.45 -28.57
C ASN A 74 24.64 -1.40 -28.20
N GLY A 75 23.48 -0.87 -27.83
CA GLY A 75 22.29 -1.62 -27.44
C GLY A 75 22.24 -2.04 -25.96
N LEU A 76 23.29 -1.75 -25.18
CA LEU A 76 23.35 -2.07 -23.74
C LEU A 76 22.65 -1.00 -22.91
N TRP A 77 22.14 -1.41 -21.75
CA TRP A 77 21.33 -0.58 -20.85
C TRP A 77 22.15 -0.08 -19.68
N TYR A 78 21.86 1.14 -19.25
CA TYR A 78 22.53 1.82 -18.16
C TYR A 78 21.48 2.53 -17.32
N ASP A 79 21.63 2.49 -16.00
CA ASP A 79 20.81 3.30 -15.12
C ASP A 79 21.36 4.73 -15.03
N TYR A 80 20.44 5.68 -14.91
CA TYR A 80 20.77 7.08 -15.01
C TYR A 80 19.79 7.94 -14.21
N ASP A 81 20.22 9.15 -13.87
CA ASP A 81 19.35 10.15 -13.23
C ASP A 81 18.16 10.45 -14.14
N CYS A 82 16.96 10.16 -13.65
CA CYS A 82 15.69 10.36 -14.34
C CYS A 82 15.47 11.80 -14.84
N TYR A 83 16.13 12.79 -14.25
CA TYR A 83 16.02 14.20 -14.63
C TYR A 83 17.05 14.65 -15.67
N SER A 84 17.92 13.75 -16.12
CA SER A 84 18.77 14.00 -17.27
C SER A 84 17.98 14.01 -18.58
N LYS A 85 18.42 14.80 -19.56
CA LYS A 85 17.70 14.95 -20.83
C LYS A 85 18.30 14.10 -21.94
N THR A 86 17.52 13.14 -22.45
CA THR A 86 17.86 12.39 -23.67
C THR A 86 16.63 12.14 -24.55
N TYR A 87 16.83 11.59 -25.75
CA TYR A 87 15.75 11.28 -26.69
C TYR A 87 14.97 10.05 -26.21
N PRO A 88 13.63 10.09 -26.14
CA PRO A 88 12.88 8.90 -25.80
C PRO A 88 12.53 8.05 -27.02
N VAL A 89 12.43 6.75 -26.79
CA VAL A 89 11.82 5.82 -27.74
C VAL A 89 10.45 5.42 -27.20
N CYS A 90 9.40 5.79 -27.92
CA CYS A 90 8.04 5.38 -27.62
C CYS A 90 7.71 4.04 -28.28
N ALA A 91 6.86 3.25 -27.63
CA ALA A 91 6.18 2.11 -28.22
C ALA A 91 4.76 2.49 -28.69
N ASP A 92 4.39 2.05 -29.87
CA ASP A 92 3.00 2.00 -30.36
C ASP A 92 2.59 0.52 -30.46
N VAL A 93 1.68 0.11 -29.57
CA VAL A 93 1.24 -1.28 -29.36
C VAL A 93 -0.14 -1.49 -29.99
N LYS A 94 -0.25 -2.48 -30.88
CA LYS A 94 -1.49 -2.88 -31.55
C LYS A 94 -1.68 -4.39 -31.43
N GLY A 95 -2.41 -4.81 -30.41
CA GLY A 95 -2.49 -6.24 -30.06
C GLY A 95 -1.14 -6.77 -29.59
N SER A 96 -0.60 -7.77 -30.29
CA SER A 96 0.75 -8.30 -30.02
C SER A 96 1.87 -7.55 -30.74
N ASP A 97 1.53 -6.75 -31.74
CA ASP A 97 2.51 -6.03 -32.56
C ASP A 97 2.95 -4.76 -31.86
N VAL A 98 4.26 -4.50 -31.89
CA VAL A 98 4.88 -3.31 -31.31
C VAL A 98 5.80 -2.65 -32.33
N THR A 99 5.69 -1.33 -32.43
CA THR A 99 6.61 -0.50 -33.21
C THR A 99 7.28 0.52 -32.30
N PHE A 100 8.56 0.81 -32.57
CA PHE A 100 9.37 1.71 -31.77
C PHE A 100 9.69 2.98 -32.54
N VAL A 101 9.46 4.13 -31.91
CA VAL A 101 9.59 5.45 -32.55
C VAL A 101 10.44 6.35 -31.67
N ILE A 102 11.60 6.79 -32.17
CA ILE A 102 12.40 7.83 -31.51
C ILE A 102 11.69 9.18 -31.65
N VAL A 103 11.65 9.95 -30.56
CA VAL A 103 11.19 11.33 -30.56
C VAL A 103 12.41 12.24 -30.66
N PRO A 104 12.48 13.16 -31.64
CA PRO A 104 13.65 14.01 -31.89
C PRO A 104 13.77 15.20 -30.91
N THR A 105 13.29 15.04 -29.68
CA THR A 105 13.31 16.06 -28.63
C THR A 105 13.86 15.43 -27.35
N ARG A 106 14.88 16.05 -26.75
CA ARG A 106 15.45 15.57 -25.49
C ARG A 106 14.57 15.94 -24.32
N MET A 107 14.24 14.95 -23.49
CA MET A 107 13.31 15.05 -22.37
C MET A 107 13.89 14.33 -21.15
N THR A 108 13.48 14.76 -19.96
CA THR A 108 13.63 13.93 -18.75
C THR A 108 12.81 12.66 -18.89
N TRP A 109 13.15 11.60 -18.15
CA TRP A 109 12.41 10.34 -18.24
C TRP A 109 10.91 10.51 -17.92
N PRO A 110 10.50 11.28 -16.88
CA PRO A 110 9.08 11.53 -16.62
C PRO A 110 8.39 12.32 -17.73
N GLU A 111 9.04 13.35 -18.30
CA GLU A 111 8.51 14.11 -19.45
C GLU A 111 8.34 13.21 -20.67
N ALA A 112 9.31 12.34 -20.92
CA ALA A 112 9.29 11.36 -22.00
C ALA A 112 8.17 10.34 -21.85
N GLN A 113 7.96 9.81 -20.65
CA GLN A 113 6.85 8.90 -20.35
C GLN A 113 5.51 9.58 -20.63
N GLY A 114 5.32 10.81 -20.12
CA GLY A 114 4.12 11.61 -20.39
C GLY A 114 3.91 11.81 -21.89
N TYR A 115 4.94 12.25 -22.61
CA TYR A 115 4.87 12.47 -24.05
C TYR A 115 4.48 11.19 -24.82
N CYS A 116 5.10 10.05 -24.50
CA CYS A 116 4.78 8.79 -25.18
C CYS A 116 3.36 8.31 -24.89
N ARG A 117 2.83 8.52 -23.68
CA ARG A 117 1.43 8.19 -23.36
C ARG A 117 0.42 9.10 -24.03
N ASP A 118 0.78 10.37 -24.25
CA ASP A 118 -0.10 11.34 -24.91
C ASP A 118 -0.17 11.12 -26.44
N HIS A 119 0.90 10.63 -27.06
CA HIS A 119 1.02 10.56 -28.52
C HIS A 119 1.08 9.13 -29.08
N ARG A 120 1.34 8.13 -28.23
CA ARG A 120 1.57 6.71 -28.54
C ARG A 120 1.02 5.85 -27.38
N THR A 121 1.57 4.65 -27.14
CA THR A 121 1.16 3.80 -26.02
C THR A 121 1.90 4.14 -24.73
N ASP A 122 3.24 4.01 -24.72
CA ASP A 122 4.10 4.34 -23.58
C ASP A 122 5.56 4.43 -24.08
N LEU A 123 6.53 4.66 -23.21
CA LEU A 123 7.95 4.40 -23.48
C LEU A 123 8.18 2.93 -23.87
N ALA A 124 9.26 2.68 -24.60
CA ALA A 124 9.59 1.35 -25.10
C ALA A 124 9.82 0.33 -23.97
N SER A 125 8.93 -0.65 -23.85
CA SER A 125 9.20 -1.90 -23.15
C SER A 125 9.97 -2.84 -24.06
N VAL A 126 11.15 -3.28 -23.63
CA VAL A 126 12.02 -4.17 -24.42
C VAL A 126 11.94 -5.58 -23.85
N ARG A 127 11.22 -6.46 -24.54
CA ARG A 127 10.83 -7.78 -24.01
C ARG A 127 11.80 -8.91 -24.36
N ASN A 128 12.68 -8.68 -25.33
CA ASN A 128 13.62 -9.67 -25.86
C ASN A 128 14.70 -9.00 -26.72
N MET A 129 15.69 -9.78 -27.15
CA MET A 129 16.81 -9.30 -27.97
C MET A 129 16.38 -8.72 -29.32
N THR A 130 15.35 -9.28 -29.96
CA THR A 130 14.83 -8.77 -31.23
C THR A 130 14.26 -7.36 -31.08
N GLU A 131 13.52 -7.09 -30.00
CA GLU A 131 13.04 -5.75 -29.70
C GLU A 131 14.17 -4.80 -29.31
N ASN A 132 15.20 -5.31 -28.61
CA ASN A 132 16.38 -4.52 -28.28
C ASN A 132 17.07 -3.98 -29.53
N GLN A 133 17.26 -4.84 -30.54
CA GLN A 133 17.83 -4.46 -31.83
C GLN A 133 16.95 -3.42 -32.54
N LYS A 134 15.62 -3.60 -32.55
CA LYS A 134 14.70 -2.60 -33.15
C LYS A 134 14.77 -1.24 -32.47
N VAL A 135 14.87 -1.20 -31.14
CA VAL A 135 15.05 0.06 -30.39
C VAL A 135 16.41 0.68 -30.70
N GLN A 136 17.48 -0.11 -30.75
CA GLN A 136 18.82 0.34 -31.12
C GLN A 136 18.86 0.95 -32.53
N GLU A 137 18.22 0.30 -33.51
CA GLU A 137 18.08 0.80 -34.88
C GLU A 137 17.29 2.10 -34.92
N ALA A 138 16.16 2.17 -34.20
CA ALA A 138 15.36 3.39 -34.07
C ALA A 138 16.13 4.53 -33.40
N ALA A 139 17.05 4.22 -32.47
CA ALA A 139 17.87 5.18 -31.76
C ALA A 139 18.87 5.92 -32.68
N ARG A 140 19.21 5.34 -33.84
CA ARG A 140 20.12 5.92 -34.85
C ARG A 140 21.44 6.43 -34.25
N GLY A 141 22.03 5.63 -33.36
CA GLY A 141 23.30 5.94 -32.71
C GLY A 141 23.21 6.98 -31.58
N ASN A 142 22.00 7.37 -31.15
CA ASN A 142 21.81 8.21 -29.97
C ASN A 142 21.69 7.36 -28.70
N TYR A 143 22.06 7.94 -27.57
CA TYR A 143 21.60 7.47 -26.26
C TYR A 143 20.10 7.77 -26.15
N VAL A 144 19.30 6.80 -25.70
CA VAL A 144 17.83 6.95 -25.67
C VAL A 144 17.19 6.45 -24.38
N TRP A 145 16.09 7.07 -23.96
CA TRP A 145 15.27 6.53 -22.88
C TRP A 145 14.43 5.33 -23.35
N ILE A 146 14.40 4.29 -22.52
CA ILE A 146 13.44 3.18 -22.59
C ILE A 146 12.54 3.18 -21.35
N GLY A 147 11.47 2.40 -21.37
CA GLY A 147 10.42 2.42 -20.35
C GLY A 147 10.80 1.78 -19.02
N LEU A 148 12.02 1.29 -18.84
CA LEU A 148 12.43 0.67 -17.59
C LEU A 148 12.85 1.75 -16.58
N SER A 149 12.35 1.62 -15.35
CA SER A 149 12.68 2.52 -14.25
C SER A 149 12.64 1.77 -12.92
N ARG A 150 13.26 2.34 -11.90
CA ARG A 150 13.23 1.85 -10.53
C ARG A 150 12.90 3.02 -9.61
N ASP A 151 11.81 2.90 -8.85
CA ASP A 151 11.56 3.82 -7.74
C ASP A 151 12.41 3.42 -6.52
N SER A 152 12.58 4.32 -5.56
CA SER A 152 13.41 4.02 -4.38
C SER A 152 12.74 3.01 -3.43
N TRP A 153 11.47 3.21 -3.10
CA TRP A 153 10.71 2.35 -2.19
C TRP A 153 9.24 2.25 -2.59
N LYS A 154 8.67 1.04 -2.58
CA LYS A 154 7.25 0.80 -2.87
C LYS A 154 6.59 -0.02 -1.78
N TRP A 155 5.34 0.32 -1.50
CA TRP A 155 4.49 -0.48 -0.64
C TRP A 155 3.92 -1.68 -1.42
N SER A 156 3.91 -2.84 -0.78
CA SER A 156 3.43 -4.11 -1.35
C SER A 156 1.94 -4.09 -1.71
N ASP A 157 1.18 -3.14 -1.16
CA ASP A 157 -0.22 -2.89 -1.49
C ASP A 157 -0.43 -1.93 -2.67
N GLY A 158 0.66 -1.40 -3.24
CA GLY A 158 0.63 -0.42 -4.33
C GLY A 158 0.26 1.00 -3.88
N SER A 159 0.13 1.26 -2.59
CA SER A 159 -0.13 2.61 -2.07
C SER A 159 1.07 3.53 -2.29
N ASN A 160 0.78 4.80 -2.55
CA ASN A 160 1.79 5.84 -2.71
C ASN A 160 1.79 6.71 -1.45
N SER A 161 2.79 6.54 -0.59
CA SER A 161 2.97 7.32 0.65
C SER A 161 4.36 7.93 0.64
N SER A 162 4.43 9.25 0.83
CA SER A 162 5.69 9.98 0.99
C SER A 162 6.22 9.95 2.43
N PHE A 163 5.46 9.40 3.37
CA PHE A 163 5.91 9.28 4.75
C PHE A 163 7.07 8.30 4.85
N SER A 164 8.14 8.72 5.51
CA SER A 164 9.28 7.86 5.82
C SER A 164 9.70 8.01 7.27
N PHE A 165 9.99 6.90 7.94
CA PHE A 165 10.46 6.89 9.33
C PHE A 165 11.79 6.14 9.47
N TRP A 166 12.71 6.41 8.55
CA TRP A 166 14.05 5.84 8.56
C TRP A 166 14.83 6.19 9.81
N LYS A 167 15.55 5.19 10.34
CA LYS A 167 16.56 5.42 11.36
C LYS A 167 17.73 6.22 10.79
N LYS A 168 18.42 6.99 11.64
CA LYS A 168 19.58 7.80 11.21
C LYS A 168 20.63 6.91 10.51
N GLY A 169 20.99 7.29 9.28
CA GLY A 169 21.96 6.54 8.46
C GLY A 169 21.37 5.37 7.68
N GLN A 170 20.05 5.19 7.71
CA GLN A 170 19.31 4.24 6.87
C GLN A 170 18.52 5.00 5.80
N PRO A 171 18.13 4.34 4.71
CA PRO A 171 18.61 3.00 4.30
C PRO A 171 20.09 3.03 3.90
N ASP A 172 20.86 2.00 4.29
CA ASP A 172 22.32 1.96 4.10
C ASP A 172 22.76 1.04 2.95
N ASN A 173 21.89 0.15 2.49
CA ASN A 173 22.15 -0.86 1.46
C ASN A 173 23.49 -1.60 1.62
N ASN A 174 23.89 -1.86 2.87
CA ASN A 174 25.14 -2.54 3.16
C ASN A 174 25.17 -3.92 2.46
N ASN A 175 26.21 -4.16 1.64
CA ASN A 175 26.38 -5.33 0.75
C ASN A 175 25.42 -5.45 -0.44
N GLY A 176 24.64 -4.42 -0.78
CA GLY A 176 23.90 -4.35 -2.05
C GLY A 176 22.67 -5.26 -2.18
N ASN A 177 22.24 -5.93 -1.11
CA ASN A 177 21.13 -6.90 -1.14
C ASN A 177 20.08 -6.64 -0.05
N LYS A 178 19.92 -5.39 0.39
CA LYS A 178 18.94 -5.02 1.42
C LYS A 178 17.72 -4.36 0.80
N THR A 179 16.80 -5.18 0.31
CA THR A 179 15.63 -4.71 -0.45
C THR A 179 14.32 -4.80 0.34
N CYS A 180 14.34 -5.22 1.61
CA CYS A 180 13.15 -5.25 2.47
C CYS A 180 13.31 -4.34 3.69
N VAL A 181 12.20 -3.78 4.18
CA VAL A 181 12.22 -2.84 5.31
C VAL A 181 11.64 -3.46 6.56
N ALA A 182 12.40 -3.41 7.65
CA ALA A 182 11.94 -3.80 8.98
C ALA A 182 11.82 -2.58 9.89
N ALA A 183 10.76 -2.52 10.68
CA ALA A 183 10.62 -1.56 11.77
C ALA A 183 11.28 -2.13 13.04
N ASP A 184 12.16 -1.35 13.68
CA ASP A 184 12.83 -1.70 14.94
C ASP A 184 12.05 -1.13 16.14
N PHE A 185 11.24 -1.97 16.78
CA PHE A 185 10.42 -1.62 17.94
C PHE A 185 11.23 -1.43 19.23
N SER A 186 12.51 -1.84 19.28
CA SER A 186 13.39 -1.43 20.39
C SER A 186 13.72 0.07 20.32
N GLN A 187 13.53 0.68 19.14
CA GLN A 187 13.86 2.07 18.84
C GLN A 187 12.66 2.81 18.22
N SER A 188 11.51 2.75 18.91
CA SER A 188 10.27 3.47 18.54
C SER A 188 9.65 3.07 17.19
N GLY A 189 10.10 1.97 16.58
CA GLY A 189 9.62 1.52 15.26
C GLY A 189 10.29 2.20 14.08
N ALA A 190 11.45 2.83 14.27
CA ALA A 190 12.23 3.41 13.17
C ALA A 190 12.69 2.32 12.18
N TRP A 191 12.78 2.68 10.90
CA TRP A 191 12.96 1.73 9.80
C TRP A 191 14.42 1.49 9.48
N GLU A 192 14.72 0.23 9.12
CA GLU A 192 16.02 -0.25 8.65
C GLU A 192 15.82 -1.13 7.40
N ASP A 193 16.75 -1.08 6.46
CA ASP A 193 16.77 -1.99 5.31
C ASP A 193 17.56 -3.26 5.64
N TRP A 194 17.04 -4.40 5.18
CA TRP A 194 17.54 -5.74 5.48
C TRP A 194 17.34 -6.69 4.28
N PRO A 195 18.15 -7.77 4.18
CA PRO A 195 17.93 -8.82 3.20
C PRO A 195 16.58 -9.49 3.40
N CYS A 196 15.80 -9.62 2.33
CA CYS A 196 14.43 -10.13 2.37
C CYS A 196 14.32 -11.60 2.80
N ASP A 197 15.40 -12.37 2.68
CA ASP A 197 15.48 -13.79 3.05
C ASP A 197 15.65 -14.02 4.56
N MET A 198 15.84 -12.96 5.34
CA MET A 198 15.93 -13.06 6.80
C MET A 198 14.57 -13.39 7.42
N GLU A 199 14.55 -14.45 8.24
CA GLU A 199 13.37 -14.81 9.03
C GLU A 199 13.07 -13.74 10.09
N ARG A 200 11.88 -13.11 10.01
CA ARG A 200 11.40 -12.14 10.99
C ARG A 200 9.87 -12.22 11.11
N ALA A 201 9.36 -11.70 12.23
CA ALA A 201 7.94 -11.37 12.32
C ALA A 201 7.56 -10.35 11.23
N PHE A 202 6.29 -10.26 10.87
CA PHE A 202 5.78 -9.30 9.89
C PHE A 202 4.49 -8.64 10.39
N ILE A 203 4.23 -7.42 9.92
CA ILE A 203 3.05 -6.66 10.28
C ILE A 203 2.10 -6.62 9.10
N CYS A 204 0.89 -7.11 9.31
CA CYS A 204 -0.23 -6.90 8.39
C CYS A 204 -1.18 -5.86 8.95
N TYR A 205 -1.77 -5.06 8.07
CA TYR A 205 -2.98 -4.33 8.39
C TYR A 205 -4.18 -5.10 7.81
N GLY A 206 -5.25 -5.21 8.59
CA GLY A 206 -6.52 -5.77 8.15
C GLY A 206 -7.62 -4.72 8.22
N PRO A 207 -8.79 -4.97 7.59
CA PRO A 207 -9.96 -4.17 7.89
C PRO A 207 -10.16 -4.16 9.40
N VAL A 208 -10.34 -2.98 9.98
CA VAL A 208 -10.62 -2.85 11.42
C VAL A 208 -11.83 -3.73 11.69
N VAL A 209 -11.61 -4.88 12.35
CA VAL A 209 -12.68 -5.81 12.69
C VAL A 209 -13.48 -5.13 13.78
N SER A 210 -14.48 -4.34 13.38
CA SER A 210 -15.39 -3.71 14.31
C SER A 210 -16.17 -4.81 15.01
N LYS A 211 -15.73 -5.22 16.20
CA LYS A 211 -16.46 -6.16 17.05
C LYS A 211 -17.81 -5.51 17.40
N LYS A 212 -18.88 -5.97 16.76
CA LYS A 212 -20.24 -5.52 17.08
C LYS A 212 -20.70 -6.22 18.35
N VAL A 213 -20.71 -5.48 19.47
CA VAL A 213 -21.26 -5.97 20.74
C VAL A 213 -22.71 -5.53 20.85
N MET A 214 -23.62 -6.50 21.02
CA MET A 214 -25.04 -6.23 21.26
C MET A 214 -25.30 -6.08 22.76
N MET A 215 -25.59 -4.87 23.20
CA MET A 215 -25.97 -4.59 24.59
C MET A 215 -27.49 -4.51 24.72
N LYS A 216 -28.06 -5.23 25.70
CA LYS A 216 -29.44 -5.01 26.12
C LYS A 216 -29.46 -3.93 27.20
N VAL A 217 -30.28 -2.90 26.99
CA VAL A 217 -30.43 -1.79 27.93
C VAL A 217 -31.87 -1.73 28.43
N LYS A 218 -32.03 -1.39 29.71
CA LYS A 218 -33.32 -1.20 30.35
C LYS A 218 -33.35 0.20 30.95
N PHE A 219 -34.43 0.93 30.69
CA PHE A 219 -34.62 2.30 31.16
C PHE A 219 -35.86 2.38 32.04
N GLU A 220 -35.77 3.14 33.14
CA GLU A 220 -36.93 3.56 33.91
C GLU A 220 -37.51 4.83 33.33
N ASN A 221 -38.68 4.73 32.69
CA ASN A 221 -39.35 5.87 32.09
C ASN A 221 -40.29 6.58 33.09
N LYS A 222 -39.70 7.37 34.00
CA LYS A 222 -40.45 8.07 35.06
C LYS A 222 -41.34 9.21 34.57
N LYS A 223 -41.10 9.73 33.37
CA LYS A 223 -41.79 10.90 32.81
C LYS A 223 -42.79 10.56 31.68
N ASN A 224 -43.10 9.28 31.46
CA ASN A 224 -43.94 8.83 30.34
C ASN A 224 -43.50 9.36 28.97
N LEU A 225 -42.20 9.52 28.75
CA LEU A 225 -41.64 9.96 27.47
C LEU A 225 -41.79 8.87 26.40
N ASP A 226 -41.95 9.24 25.13
CA ASP A 226 -41.82 8.26 24.05
C ASP A 226 -40.33 7.94 23.83
N LEU A 227 -39.93 6.72 24.18
CA LEU A 227 -38.54 6.28 24.02
C LEU A 227 -38.18 5.98 22.56
N ASN A 228 -39.16 5.84 21.67
CA ASN A 228 -38.92 5.66 20.24
C ASN A 228 -38.94 6.99 19.46
N ASP A 229 -39.10 8.13 20.13
CA ASP A 229 -38.91 9.44 19.52
C ASP A 229 -37.45 9.63 19.08
N PRO A 230 -37.18 10.09 17.84
CA PRO A 230 -35.82 10.24 17.33
C PRO A 230 -34.91 11.13 18.19
N ALA A 231 -35.41 12.25 18.71
CA ALA A 231 -34.61 13.18 19.51
C ALA A 231 -34.31 12.57 20.89
N VAL A 232 -35.27 11.85 21.47
CA VAL A 232 -35.06 11.08 22.72
C VAL A 232 -34.03 9.98 22.51
N MET A 233 -34.14 9.22 21.42
CA MET A 233 -33.18 8.16 21.05
C MET A 233 -31.76 8.67 20.86
N GLU A 234 -31.61 9.83 20.21
CA GLU A 234 -30.31 10.47 20.01
C GLU A 234 -29.71 10.94 21.34
N ALA A 235 -30.52 11.60 22.18
CA ALA A 235 -30.09 12.03 23.51
C ALA A 235 -29.65 10.85 24.39
N MET A 236 -30.36 9.72 24.33
CA MET A 236 -29.99 8.50 25.06
C MET A 236 -28.67 7.90 24.55
N LEU A 237 -28.43 7.85 23.23
CA LEU A 237 -27.13 7.40 22.69
C LEU A 237 -25.99 8.30 23.15
N LYS A 238 -26.21 9.62 23.17
CA LYS A 238 -25.21 10.58 23.64
C LYS A 238 -24.86 10.35 25.11
N GLN A 239 -25.85 10.13 25.97
CA GLN A 239 -25.63 9.80 27.38
C GLN A 239 -24.93 8.45 27.56
N LEU A 240 -25.31 7.43 26.78
CA LEU A 240 -24.66 6.12 26.83
C LEU A 240 -23.20 6.22 26.41
N LYS A 241 -22.89 6.97 25.34
CA LYS A 241 -21.51 7.22 24.91
C LYS A 241 -20.68 7.90 25.99
N GLN A 242 -21.23 8.92 26.67
CA GLN A 242 -20.55 9.59 27.78
C GLN A 242 -20.27 8.64 28.96
N LYS A 243 -21.22 7.78 29.33
CA LYS A 243 -21.01 6.81 30.40
C LYS A 243 -19.95 5.76 30.04
N LEU A 244 -19.95 5.28 28.81
CA LEU A 244 -18.94 4.32 28.34
C LEU A 244 -17.54 4.96 28.33
N ARG A 245 -17.42 6.21 27.90
CA ARG A 245 -16.17 6.98 27.99
C ARG A 245 -15.65 7.08 29.42
N ALA A 246 -16.53 7.39 30.38
CA ALA A 246 -16.16 7.45 31.80
C ALA A 246 -15.69 6.10 32.37
N GLN A 247 -16.02 4.99 31.72
CA GLN A 247 -15.56 3.64 32.06
C GLN A 247 -14.29 3.22 31.30
N GLY A 248 -13.62 4.15 30.61
CA GLY A 248 -12.35 3.92 29.92
C GLY A 248 -12.49 3.40 28.47
N LEU A 249 -13.68 3.49 27.87
CA LEU A 249 -13.91 3.04 26.50
C LEU A 249 -13.55 4.13 25.46
N ASP A 250 -12.86 3.71 24.38
CA ASP A 250 -12.31 4.60 23.33
C ASP A 250 -13.37 5.45 22.59
N ASP A 251 -12.95 6.62 22.11
CA ASP A 251 -13.81 7.61 21.44
C ASP A 251 -14.31 7.21 20.05
N ASN A 252 -13.59 6.29 19.40
CA ASN A 252 -13.87 5.79 18.05
C ASN A 252 -15.06 4.82 18.00
N ILE A 253 -15.74 4.61 19.12
CA ILE A 253 -16.91 3.73 19.19
C ILE A 253 -18.14 4.38 18.57
N LYS A 254 -18.72 3.65 17.61
CA LYS A 254 -19.99 3.97 16.97
C LYS A 254 -21.13 3.23 17.69
N LEU A 255 -22.06 3.99 18.28
CA LEU A 255 -23.27 3.46 18.88
C LEU A 255 -24.47 3.68 17.94
N SER A 256 -25.36 2.70 17.87
CA SER A 256 -26.61 2.80 17.11
C SER A 256 -27.67 1.92 17.74
N TRP A 257 -28.92 2.34 17.66
CA TRP A 257 -30.05 1.50 18.04
C TRP A 257 -30.32 0.43 16.99
N ARG A 258 -30.65 -0.78 17.45
CA ARG A 258 -31.14 -1.86 16.59
C ARG A 258 -32.67 -1.84 16.58
N LYS A 259 -33.28 -1.61 15.42
CA LYS A 259 -34.72 -1.79 15.22
C LYS A 259 -35.06 -3.29 15.22
N GLN A 260 -36.18 -3.63 15.84
CA GLN A 260 -36.76 -4.97 15.75
C GLN A 260 -37.65 -5.08 14.50
N ALA A 261 -38.22 -6.26 14.27
CA ALA A 261 -39.04 -6.54 13.08
C ALA A 261 -40.26 -5.62 12.96
N ASP A 262 -40.75 -5.06 14.07
CA ASP A 262 -41.87 -4.12 14.13
C ASP A 262 -41.44 -2.65 13.90
N GLY A 263 -40.17 -2.42 13.55
CA GLY A 263 -39.61 -1.10 13.31
C GLY A 263 -39.27 -0.30 14.57
N LYS A 264 -39.59 -0.81 15.77
CA LYS A 264 -39.32 -0.14 17.06
C LYS A 264 -38.02 -0.60 17.68
N VAL A 265 -37.44 0.25 18.52
CA VAL A 265 -36.22 -0.04 19.30
C VAL A 265 -36.59 -0.44 20.72
N PHE A 266 -37.50 0.31 21.33
CA PHE A 266 -37.91 0.14 22.72
C PHE A 266 -39.33 -0.41 22.82
N HIS A 267 -39.48 -1.43 23.67
CA HIS A 267 -40.74 -2.08 23.97
C HIS A 267 -41.02 -1.95 25.46
N LYS A 268 -42.28 -1.65 25.81
CA LYS A 268 -42.71 -1.72 27.21
C LYS A 268 -42.62 -3.17 27.66
N GLU A 269 -42.01 -3.38 28.82
CA GLU A 269 -41.87 -4.71 29.40
C GLU A 269 -43.23 -5.14 29.98
N ASP A 270 -43.91 -6.07 29.31
CA ASP A 270 -45.19 -6.59 29.78
C ASP A 270 -45.02 -7.50 31.01
N LYS A 271 -45.71 -7.17 32.11
CA LYS A 271 -45.66 -7.92 33.38
C LYS A 271 -46.07 -9.39 33.24
N LYS A 272 -46.91 -9.76 32.25
CA LYS A 272 -47.34 -11.15 32.01
C LYS A 272 -46.24 -12.03 31.40
N THR A 273 -45.38 -11.46 30.56
CA THR A 273 -44.31 -12.17 29.84
C THR A 273 -43.13 -12.45 30.79
N ASN A 274 -42.88 -11.56 31.75
CA ASN A 274 -41.85 -11.73 32.77
C ASN A 274 -42.16 -12.91 33.73
N LYS A 275 -43.45 -13.13 34.04
CA LYS A 275 -43.91 -14.27 34.86
C LYS A 275 -43.73 -15.61 34.14
N ARG A 276 -43.92 -15.65 32.81
CA ARG A 276 -43.67 -16.85 31.99
C ARG A 276 -42.19 -17.14 31.79
N ARG A 277 -41.35 -16.11 31.70
CA ARG A 277 -39.90 -16.25 31.51
C ARG A 277 -39.17 -16.69 32.78
N ARG A 278 -39.52 -16.13 33.96
CA ARG A 278 -39.01 -16.63 35.25
C ARG A 278 -39.32 -18.10 35.47
N LYS A 279 -40.55 -18.53 35.12
CA LYS A 279 -40.98 -19.94 35.22
C LYS A 279 -40.24 -20.90 34.26
N ARG A 280 -39.48 -20.39 33.28
CA ARG A 280 -38.72 -21.16 32.29
C ARG A 280 -37.21 -21.12 32.55
N GLU A 281 -36.75 -20.19 33.38
CA GLU A 281 -35.35 -20.10 33.86
C GLU A 281 -35.18 -20.79 35.24
N GLU A 282 -36.29 -21.18 35.89
CA GLU A 282 -36.36 -21.99 37.13
C GLU A 282 -36.59 -23.50 36.88
N LEU A 283 -36.65 -23.94 35.61
CA LEU A 283 -36.69 -25.32 35.13
C LEU A 283 -35.39 -25.62 34.38
#